data_AF-A0A8S1PG65-F1
#
_entry.id   AF-A0A8S1PG65-F1
#
_cell.length_a   1.000
_cell.length_b   1.000
_cell.length_c   1.000
_cell.angle_alpha   90.00
_cell.angle_beta   90.00
_cell.angle_gamma   90.00
#
_symmetry.space_group_name_H-M   'P 1'
#
loop_
_entity.id
_entity.type
_entity.pdbx_description
1 polymer ?
#
loop_
_entity_poly.entity_id
_entity_poly.type
_entity_poly.pdbx_seq_one_letter_code
_entity_poly.pdbx_strand_id
1 'polypeptide(L)'
;MRIAKDGEYPYFHHLKNTIDEKTQKLFDKDVLNEQERNTAADLYIEYNKNIADVNKFLLLEYAVLQNKITKCLRSRCYDDIYKDRQSIRFCVIECTQGLKDADKFVQGQFQQLRDEFQECMEKTNTGQWMISGVFQCYHNLNERFSQLKLNIREEFNYYQ
;
A
#
# COMPACT_ATOMS: atom_id res chain seq x y z
N MET A 1 -25.67 -4.99 -5.61
CA MET A 1 -24.22 -4.84 -5.89
C MET A 1 -23.53 -6.13 -5.51
N ARG A 2 -22.88 -6.83 -6.44
CA ARG A 2 -22.05 -8.01 -6.08
C ARG A 2 -20.78 -7.51 -5.41
N ILE A 3 -20.52 -8.00 -4.20
CA ILE A 3 -19.24 -7.86 -3.52
C ILE A 3 -18.31 -8.88 -4.17
N ALA A 4 -17.22 -8.41 -4.79
CA ALA A 4 -16.26 -9.29 -5.44
C ALA A 4 -15.54 -10.16 -4.40
N LYS A 5 -15.32 -11.43 -4.72
CA LYS A 5 -14.59 -12.36 -3.86
C LYS A 5 -13.09 -12.12 -3.97
N ASP A 6 -12.35 -12.39 -2.89
CA ASP A 6 -10.88 -12.43 -2.93
C ASP A 6 -10.43 -13.35 -4.08
N GLY A 7 -9.64 -12.79 -5.00
CA GLY A 7 -9.14 -13.47 -6.20
C GLY A 7 -9.98 -13.33 -7.48
N GLU A 8 -11.19 -12.74 -7.45
CA GLU A 8 -11.96 -12.47 -8.68
C GLU A 8 -11.38 -11.34 -9.53
N TYR A 9 -10.55 -10.49 -8.91
CA TYR A 9 -9.71 -9.53 -9.61
C TYR A 9 -8.24 -9.86 -9.28
N PRO A 10 -7.42 -10.25 -10.26
CA PRO A 10 -6.03 -10.69 -10.01
C PRO A 10 -5.09 -9.61 -9.46
N TYR A 11 -5.61 -8.41 -9.18
CA TYR A 11 -4.83 -7.20 -8.90
C TYR A 11 -5.42 -6.37 -7.74
N PHE A 12 -6.34 -6.93 -6.95
CA PHE A 12 -6.76 -6.28 -5.72
C PHE A 12 -5.74 -6.59 -4.63
N HIS A 13 -4.84 -5.62 -4.38
CA HIS A 13 -4.02 -5.65 -3.18
C HIS A 13 -4.86 -5.26 -1.97
N HIS A 14 -5.13 -6.24 -1.12
CA HIS A 14 -5.41 -5.98 0.29
C HIS A 14 -4.06 -5.93 1.01
N LEU A 15 -3.61 -4.73 1.38
CA LEU A 15 -2.45 -4.61 2.26
C LEU A 15 -2.84 -5.18 3.61
N LYS A 16 -2.29 -6.34 3.94
CA LYS A 16 -2.31 -6.84 5.32
C LYS A 16 -1.51 -5.85 6.17
N ASN A 17 -1.98 -5.61 7.38
CA ASN A 17 -1.36 -4.75 8.39
C ASN A 17 0.01 -5.35 8.79
N THR A 18 1.04 -5.08 7.97
CA THR A 18 2.31 -5.84 7.98
C THR A 18 3.35 -5.25 8.93
N ILE A 19 3.12 -4.04 9.43
CA ILE A 19 4.04 -3.32 10.32
C ILE A 19 3.75 -3.65 11.81
N ASP A 20 2.62 -4.30 12.10
CA ASP A 20 1.96 -4.20 13.41
C ASP A 20 2.29 -5.34 14.42
N GLU A 21 2.42 -6.59 13.96
CA GLU A 21 2.40 -7.76 14.87
C GLU A 21 3.57 -7.82 15.87
N LYS A 22 4.75 -7.30 15.52
CA LYS A 22 5.91 -7.29 16.45
C LYS A 22 5.95 -6.03 17.33
N THR A 23 5.36 -4.93 16.86
CA THR A 23 5.51 -3.61 17.47
C THR A 23 4.46 -3.36 18.55
N GLN A 24 3.25 -3.95 18.44
CA GLN A 24 2.23 -3.93 19.51
C GLN A 24 2.77 -4.42 20.85
N LYS A 25 3.68 -5.40 20.85
CA LYS A 25 4.32 -5.93 22.07
C LYS A 25 5.19 -4.92 22.83
N LEU A 26 5.57 -3.80 22.20
CA LEU A 26 6.31 -2.72 22.87
C LEU A 26 5.39 -1.85 23.73
N PHE A 27 4.09 -1.80 23.41
CA PHE A 27 3.09 -1.01 24.14
C PHE A 27 2.38 -1.80 25.25
N ASP A 28 2.44 -3.14 25.21
CA ASP A 28 1.87 -4.04 26.24
C ASP A 28 2.73 -4.19 27.50
N LYS A 29 3.93 -3.60 27.53
CA LYS A 29 4.76 -3.67 28.74
C LYS A 29 4.23 -2.69 29.78
N ASP A 30 4.17 -3.10 31.05
CA ASP A 30 3.88 -2.29 32.26
C ASP A 30 4.87 -1.12 32.52
N VAL A 31 5.46 -0.58 31.45
CA VAL A 31 6.53 0.42 31.44
C VAL A 31 5.96 1.82 31.19
N LEU A 32 4.75 1.93 30.62
CA LEU A 32 4.15 3.21 30.26
C LEU A 32 3.30 3.83 31.38
N ASN A 33 3.52 5.12 31.63
CA ASN A 33 2.63 5.92 32.46
C ASN A 33 1.30 6.21 31.73
N GLU A 34 0.32 6.82 32.41
CA GLU A 34 -1.02 7.08 31.85
C GLU A 34 -0.98 8.00 30.62
N GLN A 35 -0.16 9.04 30.65
CA GLN A 35 -0.01 9.96 29.53
C GLN A 35 0.62 9.26 28.31
N GLU A 36 1.65 8.45 28.53
CA GLU A 36 2.31 7.67 27.48
C GLU A 36 1.38 6.62 26.88
N ARG A 37 0.51 5.99 27.69
CA ARG A 37 -0.52 5.07 27.18
C ARG A 37 -1.51 5.78 26.27
N ASN A 38 -1.96 6.98 26.65
CA ASN A 38 -2.86 7.77 25.82
C ASN A 38 -2.17 8.18 24.50
N THR A 39 -0.91 8.64 24.55
CA THR A 39 -0.13 8.96 23.34
C THR A 39 0.07 7.74 22.43
N ALA A 40 0.40 6.58 23.00
CA ALA A 40 0.53 5.33 22.25
C ALA A 40 -0.79 4.94 21.56
N ALA A 41 -1.90 5.07 22.28
CA ALA A 41 -3.23 4.79 21.75
C ALA A 41 -3.60 5.74 20.60
N ASP A 42 -3.34 7.04 20.75
CA ASP A 42 -3.59 8.04 19.71
C ASP A 42 -2.78 7.77 18.44
N LEU A 43 -1.48 7.49 18.59
CA LEU A 43 -0.60 7.13 17.47
C LEU A 43 -1.07 5.86 16.75
N TYR A 44 -1.53 4.86 17.50
CA TYR A 44 -2.05 3.61 16.96
C TYR A 44 -3.38 3.80 16.23
N ILE A 45 -4.29 4.61 16.77
CA ILE A 45 -5.55 4.98 16.11
C ILE A 45 -5.26 5.70 14.80
N GLU A 46 -4.36 6.67 14.81
CA GLU A 46 -3.96 7.42 13.62
C GLU A 46 -3.32 6.51 12.57
N TYR A 47 -2.40 5.62 12.96
CA TYR A 47 -1.78 4.64 12.07
C TYR A 47 -2.84 3.77 11.38
N ASN A 48 -3.78 3.18 12.15
CA ASN A 48 -4.82 2.34 11.57
C ASN A 48 -5.75 3.12 10.64
N LYS A 49 -6.06 4.38 10.98
CA LYS A 49 -6.83 5.27 10.10
C LYS A 49 -6.09 5.53 8.79
N ASN A 50 -4.78 5.77 8.86
CA ASN A 50 -3.96 5.99 7.67
C ASN A 50 -3.87 4.75 6.79
N ILE A 51 -3.70 3.56 7.38
CA ILE A 51 -3.72 2.27 6.65
C ILE A 51 -5.07 2.06 5.96
N ALA A 52 -6.19 2.31 6.66
CA ALA A 52 -7.52 2.18 6.09
C ALA A 52 -7.76 3.18 4.93
N ASP A 53 -7.30 4.43 5.09
CA ASP A 53 -7.38 5.47 4.06
C ASP A 53 -6.57 5.11 2.81
N VAL A 54 -5.34 4.62 3.01
CA VAL A 54 -4.47 4.19 1.91
C VAL A 54 -5.04 2.98 1.19
N ASN A 55 -5.60 2.01 1.91
CA ASN A 55 -6.32 0.89 1.30
C ASN A 55 -7.48 1.37 0.44
N LYS A 56 -8.31 2.30 0.95
CA LYS A 56 -9.42 2.89 0.19
C LYS A 56 -8.93 3.63 -1.05
N PHE A 57 -7.85 4.39 -0.92
CA PHE A 57 -7.20 5.09 -2.03
C PHE A 57 -6.73 4.11 -3.11
N LEU A 58 -6.01 3.05 -2.74
CA LEU A 58 -5.52 2.04 -3.68
C LEU A 58 -6.66 1.36 -4.42
N LEU A 59 -7.74 0.98 -3.73
CA LEU A 59 -8.91 0.38 -4.36
C LEU A 59 -9.47 1.27 -5.49
N LEU A 60 -9.48 2.60 -5.28
CA LEU A 60 -9.93 3.55 -6.29
C LEU A 60 -8.94 3.65 -7.47
N GLU A 61 -7.65 3.79 -7.19
CA GLU A 61 -6.62 3.92 -8.24
C GLU A 61 -6.52 2.65 -9.09
N TYR A 62 -6.57 1.46 -8.48
CA TYR A 62 -6.61 0.18 -9.19
C TYR A 62 -7.87 0.02 -10.03
N ALA A 63 -9.03 0.47 -9.55
CA ALA A 63 -10.26 0.43 -10.35
C ALA A 63 -10.15 1.32 -11.60
N VAL A 64 -9.52 2.50 -11.49
CA VAL A 64 -9.25 3.37 -12.64
C VAL A 64 -8.32 2.67 -13.64
N LEU A 65 -7.24 2.05 -13.15
CA LEU A 65 -6.28 1.35 -14.00
C LEU A 65 -6.91 0.14 -14.70
N GLN A 66 -7.70 -0.68 -14.00
CA GLN A 66 -8.44 -1.82 -14.57
C GLN A 66 -9.41 -1.40 -15.67
N ASN A 67 -10.09 -0.26 -15.51
CA ASN A 67 -10.97 0.27 -16.56
C ASN A 67 -10.19 0.62 -17.83
N LYS A 68 -8.98 1.16 -17.73
CA LYS A 68 -8.13 1.47 -18.88
C LYS A 68 -7.68 0.19 -19.60
N ILE A 69 -7.26 -0.82 -18.84
CA ILE A 69 -6.88 -2.13 -19.38
C ILE A 69 -8.05 -2.77 -20.12
N THR A 70 -9.24 -2.75 -19.52
CA THR A 70 -10.45 -3.30 -20.14
C THR A 70 -10.77 -2.60 -21.45
N LYS A 71 -10.63 -1.26 -21.50
CA LYS A 71 -10.79 -0.49 -22.74
C LYS A 71 -9.73 -0.88 -23.78
N CYS A 72 -8.46 -0.97 -23.40
CA CYS A 72 -7.35 -1.37 -24.28
C CYS A 72 -7.57 -2.76 -24.87
N LEU A 73 -7.92 -3.75 -24.04
CA LEU A 73 -8.19 -5.12 -24.48
C LEU A 73 -9.35 -5.16 -25.49
N ARG A 74 -10.44 -4.45 -25.20
CA ARG A 74 -11.63 -4.43 -26.06
C ARG A 74 -11.36 -3.72 -27.39
N SER A 75 -10.61 -2.62 -27.39
CA SER A 75 -10.40 -1.81 -28.59
C SER A 75 -9.23 -2.27 -29.46
N ARG A 76 -8.22 -2.94 -28.89
CA ARG A 76 -7.00 -3.32 -29.62
C ARG A 76 -6.78 -4.82 -29.75
N CYS A 77 -7.26 -5.62 -28.80
CA CYS A 77 -6.92 -7.04 -28.75
C CYS A 77 -8.06 -7.95 -29.24
N TYR A 78 -9.31 -7.54 -29.02
CA TYR A 78 -10.51 -8.33 -29.34
C TYR A 78 -11.45 -7.64 -30.35
N ASP A 79 -10.95 -6.61 -31.02
CA ASP A 79 -11.61 -5.90 -32.12
C ASP A 79 -11.71 -6.74 -33.40
N ASP A 80 -10.81 -7.71 -33.59
CA ASP A 80 -10.76 -8.60 -34.75
C ASP A 80 -10.64 -10.07 -34.33
N ILE A 81 -11.65 -10.87 -34.70
CA ILE A 81 -11.72 -12.31 -34.41
C ILE A 81 -10.78 -13.17 -35.27
N TYR A 82 -10.20 -12.60 -36.33
CA TYR A 82 -9.29 -13.31 -37.23
C TYR A 82 -7.81 -13.12 -36.85
N LYS A 83 -7.50 -12.30 -35.83
CA LYS A 83 -6.15 -12.17 -35.30
C LYS A 83 -5.62 -13.51 -34.84
N ASP A 84 -4.38 -13.81 -35.19
CA ASP A 84 -3.72 -15.03 -34.72
C ASP A 84 -3.45 -14.96 -33.21
N ARG A 85 -3.29 -16.14 -32.61
CA ARG A 85 -3.12 -16.28 -31.17
C ARG A 85 -1.89 -15.57 -30.61
N GLN A 86 -0.79 -15.49 -31.38
CA GLN A 86 0.42 -14.79 -30.90
C GLN A 86 0.18 -13.29 -30.86
N SER A 87 -0.43 -12.72 -31.90
CA SER A 87 -0.78 -11.29 -31.94
C SER A 87 -1.70 -10.88 -30.78
N ILE A 88 -2.73 -11.69 -30.49
CA ILE A 88 -3.62 -11.46 -29.33
C ILE A 88 -2.80 -11.50 -28.03
N ARG A 89 -1.90 -12.49 -27.88
CA ARG A 89 -1.07 -12.62 -26.66
C ARG A 89 -0.17 -11.40 -26.46
N PHE A 90 0.48 -10.89 -27.51
CA PHE A 90 1.30 -9.68 -27.43
C PHE A 90 0.46 -8.46 -27.05
N CYS A 91 -0.70 -8.28 -27.67
CA CYS A 91 -1.60 -7.18 -27.34
C CYS A 91 -2.08 -7.23 -25.87
N VAL A 92 -2.44 -8.42 -25.37
CA VAL A 92 -2.83 -8.61 -23.96
C VAL A 92 -1.68 -8.23 -23.03
N ILE A 93 -0.44 -8.60 -23.37
CA ILE A 93 0.75 -8.22 -22.58
C ILE A 93 0.89 -6.70 -22.57
N GLU A 94 0.87 -6.04 -23.73
CA GLU A 94 0.96 -4.56 -23.81
C GLU A 94 -0.13 -3.88 -22.97
N CYS A 95 -1.39 -4.30 -23.09
CA CYS A 95 -2.50 -3.70 -22.37
C CYS A 95 -2.45 -3.96 -20.85
N THR A 96 -1.72 -4.98 -20.38
CA THR A 96 -1.67 -5.34 -18.94
C THR A 96 -0.35 -5.01 -18.28
N GLN A 97 0.69 -4.63 -19.04
CA GLN A 97 2.03 -4.41 -18.52
C GLN A 97 2.06 -3.28 -17.48
N GLY A 98 1.40 -2.15 -17.76
CA GLY A 98 1.35 -1.03 -16.82
C GLY A 98 0.74 -1.37 -15.46
N LEU A 99 -0.15 -2.37 -15.40
CA LEU A 99 -0.68 -2.84 -14.12
C LEU A 99 0.35 -3.62 -13.31
N LYS A 100 1.16 -4.45 -13.97
CA LYS A 100 2.23 -5.19 -13.28
C LYS A 100 3.30 -4.24 -12.75
N ASP A 101 3.63 -3.23 -13.53
CA ASP A 101 4.65 -2.25 -13.14
C ASP A 101 4.16 -1.34 -12.01
N ALA A 102 2.92 -0.85 -12.10
CA ALA A 102 2.26 -0.13 -11.01
C ALA A 102 2.16 -0.97 -9.73
N ASP A 103 1.83 -2.26 -9.84
CA ASP A 103 1.76 -3.19 -8.72
C ASP A 103 3.12 -3.32 -8.01
N LYS A 104 4.17 -3.55 -8.81
CA LYS A 104 5.55 -3.64 -8.32
C LYS A 104 6.00 -2.35 -7.66
N PHE A 105 5.64 -1.20 -8.22
CA PHE A 105 5.95 0.10 -7.63
C PHE A 105 5.27 0.27 -6.27
N VAL A 106 3.96 -0.02 -6.18
CA VAL A 106 3.19 0.05 -4.93
C VAL A 106 3.84 -0.83 -3.87
N GLN A 107 4.15 -2.09 -4.20
CA GLN A 107 4.86 -3.00 -3.29
C GLN A 107 6.20 -2.42 -2.82
N GLY A 108 6.98 -1.83 -3.74
CA GLY A 108 8.25 -1.18 -3.43
C GLY A 108 8.12 0.00 -2.46
N GLN A 109 7.09 0.83 -2.62
CA GLN A 109 6.84 1.95 -1.71
C GLN A 109 6.49 1.49 -0.29
N PHE A 110 5.67 0.44 -0.15
CA PHE A 110 5.37 -0.12 1.17
C PHE A 110 6.57 -0.82 1.80
N GLN A 111 7.38 -1.50 0.98
CA GLN A 111 8.63 -2.09 1.44
C GLN A 111 9.56 -1.02 2.01
N GLN A 112 9.74 0.08 1.28
CA GLN A 112 10.54 1.21 1.73
C GLN A 112 10.01 1.81 3.04
N LEU A 113 8.69 2.03 3.13
CA LEU A 113 8.05 2.57 4.34
C LEU A 113 8.29 1.67 5.56
N ARG A 114 8.19 0.34 5.38
CA ARG A 114 8.46 -0.63 6.43
C ARG A 114 9.93 -0.61 6.86
N ASP A 115 10.85 -0.55 5.90
CA ASP A 115 12.29 -0.59 6.16
C ASP A 115 12.73 0.67 6.91
N GLU A 116 12.23 1.85 6.51
CA GLU A 116 12.47 3.12 7.21
C GLU A 116 11.92 3.11 8.64
N PHE A 117 10.73 2.55 8.84
CA PHE A 117 10.15 2.41 10.17
C PHE A 117 10.99 1.46 11.03
N GLN A 118 11.41 0.31 10.49
CA GLN A 118 12.25 -0.64 11.20
C GLN A 118 13.61 -0.02 11.57
N GLU A 119 14.24 0.71 10.65
CA GLU A 119 15.49 1.42 10.92
C GLU A 119 15.33 2.45 12.04
N CYS A 120 14.19 3.18 12.06
CA CYS A 120 13.87 4.10 13.13
C CYS A 120 13.72 3.39 14.48
N MET A 121 13.02 2.25 14.49
CA MET A 121 12.82 1.43 15.69
C MET A 121 14.14 0.83 16.21
N GLU A 122 15.04 0.41 15.33
CA GLU A 122 16.35 -0.12 15.70
C GLU A 122 17.23 0.95 16.36
N LYS A 123 17.22 2.18 15.83
CA LYS A 123 17.95 3.33 16.41
C LYS A 123 17.41 3.77 17.77
N THR A 124 16.13 3.54 18.04
CA THR A 124 15.47 3.95 19.28
C THR A 124 15.54 2.90 20.38
N ASN A 125 15.92 1.67 20.05
CA ASN A 125 16.03 0.55 21.00
C ASN A 125 17.27 0.62 21.91
N THR A 126 18.01 1.73 21.93
CA THR A 126 19.19 1.95 22.77
C THR A 126 19.00 3.15 23.71
N GLY A 127 18.69 2.90 24.99
CA GLY A 127 18.81 3.90 26.08
C GLY A 127 17.53 4.33 26.80
N GLN A 128 17.67 5.32 27.70
CA GLN A 128 16.59 5.86 28.56
C GLN A 128 15.46 6.59 27.82
N TRP A 129 15.63 6.92 26.53
CA TRP A 129 14.67 7.67 25.70
C TRP A 129 13.85 6.79 24.75
N MET A 130 13.85 5.48 24.99
CA MET A 130 13.25 4.47 24.11
C MET A 130 11.79 4.80 23.76
N ILE A 131 10.95 5.17 24.74
CA ILE A 131 9.52 5.45 24.52
C ILE A 131 9.33 6.67 23.61
N SER A 132 10.02 7.78 23.91
CA SER A 132 9.93 9.01 23.10
C SER A 132 10.42 8.76 21.67
N GLY A 133 11.45 7.94 21.50
CA GLY A 133 11.94 7.53 20.18
C GLY A 133 10.90 6.72 19.41
N VAL A 134 10.27 5.73 20.06
CA VAL A 134 9.21 4.92 19.44
C VAL A 134 8.03 5.81 19.00
N PHE A 135 7.59 6.75 19.83
CA PHE A 135 6.54 7.69 19.46
C PHE A 135 6.91 8.54 18.25
N GLN A 136 8.16 9.01 18.19
CA GLN A 136 8.65 9.76 17.04
C GLN A 136 8.69 8.90 15.77
N CYS A 137 9.07 7.62 15.86
CA CYS A 137 9.03 6.71 14.70
C CYS A 137 7.60 6.51 14.17
N TYR A 138 6.62 6.34 15.06
CA TYR A 138 5.21 6.25 14.67
C TYR A 138 4.68 7.54 14.06
N HIS A 139 5.05 8.69 14.64
CA HIS A 139 4.67 9.99 14.10
C HIS A 139 5.22 10.20 12.69
N ASN A 140 6.53 9.96 12.48
CA ASN A 140 7.17 10.07 11.18
C ASN A 140 6.54 9.12 10.14
N LEU A 141 6.17 7.90 10.57
CA LEU A 141 5.46 6.95 9.72
C LEU A 141 4.09 7.49 9.30
N ASN A 142 3.34 8.08 10.24
CA ASN A 142 2.03 8.66 9.99
C ASN A 142 2.08 9.80 8.97
N GLU A 143 3.09 10.67 9.05
CA GLU A 143 3.28 11.77 8.10
C GLU A 143 3.57 11.28 6.66
N ARG A 144 4.25 10.13 6.52
CA ARG A 144 4.66 9.60 5.20
C ARG A 144 3.51 9.03 4.36
N PHE A 145 2.36 8.70 4.96
CA PHE A 145 1.23 8.15 4.18
C PHE A 145 0.67 9.12 3.14
N SER A 146 0.76 10.43 3.38
CA SER A 146 0.34 11.42 2.38
C SER A 146 1.26 11.42 1.16
N GLN A 147 2.58 11.37 1.39
CA GLN A 147 3.56 11.29 0.31
C GLN A 147 3.45 9.97 -0.46
N LEU A 148 3.22 8.86 0.26
CA LEU A 148 2.97 7.56 -0.34
C LEU A 148 1.83 7.60 -1.37
N LYS A 149 0.69 8.20 -1.00
CA LYS A 149 -0.45 8.33 -1.93
C LYS A 149 -0.11 9.19 -3.15
N LEU A 150 0.67 10.27 -2.97
CA LEU A 150 1.11 11.11 -4.08
C LEU A 150 1.99 10.33 -5.07
N ASN A 151 3.03 9.67 -4.57
CA ASN A 151 3.94 8.85 -5.38
C ASN A 151 3.17 7.78 -6.17
N ILE A 152 2.23 7.08 -5.52
CA ILE A 152 1.44 6.04 -6.17
C ILE A 152 0.53 6.63 -7.25
N ARG A 153 -0.10 7.78 -7.00
CA ARG A 153 -0.93 8.43 -8.01
C ARG A 153 -0.11 8.87 -9.22
N GLU A 154 1.07 9.43 -9.00
CA GLU A 154 1.98 9.83 -10.08
C GLU A 154 2.38 8.62 -10.94
N GLU A 155 2.73 7.50 -10.31
CA GLU A 155 3.03 6.26 -11.01
C GLU A 155 1.83 5.74 -11.81
N PHE A 156 0.63 5.73 -11.23
CA PHE A 156 -0.58 5.30 -11.93
C PHE A 156 -0.95 6.24 -13.09
N ASN A 157 -0.53 7.50 -13.01
CA ASN A 157 -0.66 8.48 -14.08
C ASN A 157 0.37 8.28 -15.20
N TYR A 158 1.50 7.62 -14.95
CA TYR A 158 2.45 7.31 -16.02
C TYR A 158 1.88 6.25 -17.00
N TYR A 159 1.05 5.34 -16.49
CA TYR A 159 0.40 4.30 -17.29
C TYR A 159 -1.00 4.71 -17.81
N GLN A 160 -1.34 6.01 -17.83
CA GLN A 160 -2.57 6.50 -18.50
C GLN A 160 -2.44 6.46 -20.02
#